data_AF-A0A955NJE7-F1
#
_entry.id   AF-A0A955NJE7-F1
#
_cell.length_a   1.000
_cell.length_b   1.000
_cell.length_c   1.000
_cell.angle_alpha   90.00
_cell.angle_beta   90.00
_cell.angle_gamma   90.00
#
_symmetry.space_group_name_H-M   'P 1'
#
loop_
_entity.id
_entity.type
_entity.pdbx_description
1 polymer ?
#
loop_
_entity_poly.entity_id
_entity_poly.type
_entity_poly.pdbx_seq_one_letter_code
_entity_poly.pdbx_strand_id
1 'polypeptide(L)'
;MRADPIPESFLIGRYYLIGEDRASATPIQITGTNDQTGIDISIPRGGLIQGVVTQQGAGVTLAGQDLDLFTDTGSFVRAGATTSATGFYQIGPVLPGNYRVRVDPEPVTGLVRTFHPSVLFESDGQLVAVSLNTITTGIDIQAPLGGTISGVIREATILTPISGIDLDVFDTIGRRMPVNAASMVDGSYLIGGLPQGDYRIRADPTRAQG
;
A
#
# COMPACT_ATOMS: atom_id res chain seq x y z
N MET A 1 3.18 -21.09 -18.78
CA MET A 1 2.15 -21.48 -17.80
C MET A 1 2.44 -20.72 -16.50
N ARG A 2 1.41 -20.18 -15.84
CA ARG A 2 1.51 -19.49 -14.54
C ARG A 2 1.06 -20.48 -13.47
N ALA A 3 1.86 -20.70 -12.44
CA ALA A 3 1.43 -21.46 -11.27
C ALA A 3 0.93 -20.45 -10.23
N ASP A 4 -0.36 -20.48 -9.94
CA ASP A 4 -1.00 -19.67 -8.90
C ASP A 4 -1.25 -20.56 -7.69
N PRO A 5 -0.44 -20.44 -6.62
CA PRO A 5 -0.68 -21.18 -5.40
C PRO A 5 -1.98 -20.72 -4.75
N ILE A 6 -2.64 -21.65 -4.04
CA ILE A 6 -3.80 -21.32 -3.22
C ILE A 6 -3.41 -20.29 -2.13
N PRO A 7 -4.30 -19.33 -1.80
CA PRO A 7 -4.01 -18.17 -0.94
C PRO A 7 -3.47 -18.48 0.46
N GLU A 8 -3.67 -19.71 0.96
CA GLU A 8 -3.23 -20.15 2.29
C GLU A 8 -1.85 -20.81 2.32
N SER A 9 -1.16 -20.88 1.17
CA SER A 9 0.20 -21.40 1.12
C SER A 9 1.22 -20.25 1.07
N PHE A 10 2.32 -20.39 1.81
CA PHE A 10 3.49 -19.48 1.85
C PHE A 10 4.23 -19.36 0.49
N LEU A 11 3.54 -19.57 -0.64
CA LEU A 11 4.06 -19.71 -1.97
C LEU A 11 3.76 -18.44 -2.78
N ILE A 12 4.77 -17.93 -3.49
CA ILE A 12 4.64 -16.80 -4.41
C ILE A 12 4.29 -17.30 -5.82
N GLY A 13 3.46 -16.56 -6.56
CA GLY A 13 3.22 -16.84 -7.97
C GLY A 13 4.53 -16.69 -8.77
N ARG A 14 4.86 -17.67 -9.61
CA ARG A 14 6.02 -17.62 -10.52
C ARG A 14 5.65 -18.05 -11.93
N TYR A 15 6.44 -17.56 -12.89
CA TYR A 15 6.49 -18.04 -14.27
C TYR A 15 7.66 -19.04 -14.43
N TYR A 16 7.64 -19.82 -15.52
CA TYR A 16 8.46 -21.03 -15.71
C TYR A 16 9.98 -20.81 -15.62
N LEU A 17 10.72 -21.81 -15.10
CA LEU A 17 12.19 -21.92 -15.02
C LEU A 17 12.89 -20.58 -14.78
N ILE A 18 13.09 -20.28 -13.48
CA ILE A 18 13.95 -19.23 -12.92
C ILE A 18 13.59 -17.77 -13.28
N GLY A 19 12.53 -17.53 -14.06
CA GLY A 19 12.02 -16.19 -14.32
C GLY A 19 11.12 -15.66 -13.20
N GLU A 20 11.42 -14.48 -12.67
CA GLU A 20 10.57 -13.76 -11.71
C GLU A 20 9.36 -13.10 -12.39
N ASP A 21 9.39 -13.03 -13.72
CA ASP A 21 8.33 -12.56 -14.60
C ASP A 21 8.29 -13.37 -15.91
N ARG A 22 7.31 -13.06 -16.77
CA ARG A 22 7.18 -13.70 -18.10
C ARG A 22 8.41 -13.45 -18.99
N ALA A 23 9.11 -12.33 -18.82
CA ALA A 23 10.19 -11.90 -19.70
C ALA A 23 11.53 -12.62 -19.40
N SER A 24 11.72 -13.03 -18.15
CA SER A 24 12.90 -13.76 -17.66
C SER A 24 12.72 -15.28 -17.70
N ALA A 25 11.53 -15.77 -18.03
CA ALA A 25 11.24 -17.20 -18.12
C ALA A 25 11.96 -17.85 -19.32
N THR A 26 12.59 -19.01 -19.10
CA THR A 26 13.21 -19.77 -20.20
C THR A 26 12.13 -20.40 -21.09
N PRO A 27 12.11 -20.13 -22.41
CA PRO A 27 11.13 -20.73 -23.32
C PRO A 27 11.32 -22.25 -23.42
N ILE A 28 10.24 -23.01 -23.34
CA ILE A 28 10.24 -24.44 -23.65
C ILE A 28 9.98 -24.60 -25.14
N GLN A 29 10.93 -25.19 -25.86
CA GLN A 29 10.75 -25.54 -27.27
C GLN A 29 10.11 -26.92 -27.37
N ILE A 30 8.99 -27.01 -28.09
CA ILE A 30 8.37 -28.29 -28.43
C ILE A 30 8.84 -28.67 -29.84
N THR A 31 9.61 -29.75 -29.97
CA THR A 31 10.05 -30.27 -31.27
C THR A 31 9.35 -31.59 -31.59
N GLY A 32 8.60 -31.62 -32.70
CA GLY A 32 7.87 -32.81 -33.14
C GLY A 32 6.58 -33.06 -32.33
N THR A 33 6.10 -34.31 -32.33
CA THR A 33 4.86 -34.74 -31.65
C THR A 33 5.10 -35.49 -30.35
N ASN A 34 6.35 -35.56 -29.88
CA ASN A 34 6.70 -36.28 -28.67
C ASN A 34 6.42 -35.44 -27.43
N ASP A 35 5.90 -36.08 -26.39
CA ASP A 35 5.70 -35.46 -25.08
C ASP A 35 7.03 -35.00 -24.50
N GLN A 36 7.08 -33.73 -24.08
CA GLN A 36 8.20 -33.21 -23.30
C GLN A 36 7.94 -33.53 -21.83
N THR A 37 8.75 -34.41 -21.26
CA THR A 37 8.64 -34.88 -19.86
C THR A 37 9.87 -34.44 -19.06
N GLY A 38 9.83 -34.57 -17.72
CA GLY A 38 10.95 -34.19 -16.85
C GLY A 38 11.13 -32.67 -16.68
N ILE A 39 10.10 -31.89 -16.98
CA ILE A 39 10.13 -30.44 -16.77
C ILE A 39 9.50 -30.11 -15.41
N ASP A 40 10.33 -30.09 -14.36
CA ASP A 40 9.88 -29.79 -13.00
C ASP A 40 9.86 -28.28 -12.71
N ILE A 41 8.83 -27.82 -12.00
CA ILE A 41 8.70 -26.43 -11.52
C ILE A 41 8.88 -26.42 -10.00
N SER A 42 9.90 -25.69 -9.52
CA SER A 42 10.08 -25.41 -8.09
C SER A 42 9.57 -24.01 -7.76
N ILE A 43 8.61 -23.91 -6.82
CA ILE A 43 8.08 -22.64 -6.32
C ILE A 43 8.71 -22.37 -4.95
N PRO A 44 9.62 -21.37 -4.80
CA PRO A 44 10.20 -21.06 -3.51
C PRO A 44 9.16 -20.40 -2.59
N ARG A 45 9.34 -20.55 -1.27
CA ARG A 45 8.60 -19.77 -0.29
C ARG A 45 9.08 -18.32 -0.31
N GLY A 46 8.16 -17.38 -0.44
CA GLY A 46 8.50 -15.95 -0.32
C GLY A 46 8.91 -15.58 1.10
N GLY A 47 9.45 -14.39 1.27
CA GLY A 47 9.68 -13.80 2.58
C GLY A 47 8.42 -13.14 3.12
N LEU A 48 8.36 -12.99 4.44
CA LEU A 48 7.28 -12.31 5.16
C LEU A 48 7.84 -11.12 5.93
N ILE A 49 6.99 -10.11 6.15
CA ILE A 49 7.28 -8.96 7.01
C ILE A 49 6.26 -8.94 8.15
N GLN A 50 6.71 -8.75 9.38
CA GLN A 50 5.87 -8.67 10.56
C GLN A 50 6.21 -7.47 11.44
N GLY A 51 5.19 -6.92 12.05
CA GLY A 51 5.32 -5.87 13.05
C GLY A 51 4.00 -5.60 13.77
N VAL A 52 4.01 -4.55 14.57
CA VAL A 52 2.86 -4.04 15.29
C VAL A 52 2.63 -2.57 14.93
N VAL A 53 1.37 -2.21 14.68
CA VAL A 53 0.94 -0.83 14.53
C VAL A 53 0.33 -0.33 15.84
N THR A 54 0.84 0.79 16.34
CA THR A 54 0.33 1.48 17.53
C THR A 54 0.02 2.93 17.24
N GLN A 55 -0.82 3.54 18.05
CA GLN A 55 -1.04 4.99 18.03
C GLN A 55 0.14 5.69 18.73
N GLN A 56 0.74 6.66 18.06
CA GLN A 56 1.84 7.46 18.62
C GLN A 56 1.39 8.20 19.89
N GLY A 57 2.27 8.24 20.90
CA GLY A 57 2.04 8.90 22.18
C GLY A 57 1.17 8.09 23.16
N ALA A 58 0.10 7.45 22.69
CA ALA A 58 -0.79 6.63 23.53
C ALA A 58 -0.30 5.18 23.67
N GLY A 59 0.45 4.65 22.70
CA GLY A 59 0.95 3.27 22.70
C GLY A 59 -0.15 2.21 22.53
N VAL A 60 -1.39 2.63 22.26
CA VAL A 60 -2.53 1.74 22.04
C VAL A 60 -2.36 1.02 20.71
N THR A 61 -2.55 -0.29 20.69
CA THR A 61 -2.50 -1.10 19.46
C THR A 61 -3.67 -0.77 18.55
N LEU A 62 -3.41 -0.59 17.26
CA LEU A 62 -4.42 -0.20 16.29
C LEU A 62 -4.89 -1.40 15.47
N ALA A 63 -6.15 -1.79 15.65
CA ALA A 63 -6.77 -2.89 14.91
C ALA A 63 -7.43 -2.41 13.61
N GLY A 64 -7.56 -3.31 12.63
CA GLY A 64 -8.27 -3.04 11.37
C GLY A 64 -7.60 -1.99 10.48
N GLN A 65 -6.30 -1.75 10.65
CA GLN A 65 -5.55 -0.80 9.81
C GLN A 65 -4.97 -1.54 8.62
N ASP A 66 -5.15 -0.98 7.43
CA ASP A 66 -4.58 -1.54 6.20
C ASP A 66 -3.10 -1.16 6.06
N LEU A 67 -2.32 -2.10 5.54
CA LEU A 67 -0.91 -1.97 5.28
C LEU A 67 -0.64 -2.13 3.78
N ASP A 68 0.13 -1.18 3.26
CA ASP A 68 0.64 -1.18 1.90
C ASP A 68 2.14 -1.48 1.89
N LEU A 69 2.57 -2.12 0.79
CA LEU A 69 3.96 -2.43 0.54
C LEU A 69 4.42 -1.77 -0.77
N PHE A 70 5.58 -1.14 -0.74
CA PHE A 70 6.20 -0.51 -1.90
C PHE A 70 7.61 -1.08 -2.13
N THR A 71 8.04 -1.19 -3.37
CA THR A 71 9.44 -1.49 -3.71
C THR A 71 10.35 -0.33 -3.31
N ASP A 72 11.66 -0.53 -3.35
CA ASP A 72 12.66 0.53 -3.17
C ASP A 72 12.53 1.69 -4.16
N THR A 73 12.05 1.39 -5.38
CA THR A 73 11.71 2.38 -6.43
C THR A 73 10.33 3.03 -6.28
N GLY A 74 9.56 2.68 -5.24
CA GLY A 74 8.23 3.24 -4.98
C GLY A 74 7.08 2.62 -5.77
N SER A 75 7.30 1.45 -6.39
CA SER A 75 6.22 0.72 -7.06
C SER A 75 5.36 0.00 -6.03
N PHE A 76 4.03 0.18 -6.11
CA PHE A 76 3.10 -0.54 -5.24
C PHE A 76 3.15 -2.04 -5.50
N VAL A 77 3.28 -2.82 -4.42
CA VAL A 77 3.26 -4.28 -4.44
C VAL A 77 1.88 -4.72 -3.96
N ARG A 78 1.21 -5.59 -4.72
CA ARG A 78 -0.08 -6.19 -4.34
C ARG A 78 0.08 -7.26 -3.26
N ALA A 79 0.74 -6.91 -2.16
CA ALA A 79 0.87 -7.69 -0.94
C ALA A 79 0.54 -6.73 0.21
N GLY A 80 -0.70 -6.78 0.68
CA GLY A 80 -1.18 -5.99 1.81
C GLY A 80 -1.52 -6.87 3.01
N ALA A 81 -1.75 -6.22 4.14
CA ALA A 81 -2.23 -6.86 5.35
C ALA A 81 -3.18 -5.93 6.08
N THR A 82 -4.02 -6.48 6.95
CA THR A 82 -4.82 -5.68 7.89
C THR A 82 -4.39 -6.06 9.30
N THR A 83 -4.24 -5.08 10.18
CA THR A 83 -3.84 -5.35 11.57
C THR A 83 -4.92 -6.10 12.35
N SER A 84 -4.49 -7.05 13.19
CA SER A 84 -5.36 -7.79 14.11
C SER A 84 -5.82 -6.93 15.29
N ALA A 85 -6.64 -7.51 16.18
CA ALA A 85 -7.06 -6.86 17.43
C ALA A 85 -5.90 -6.40 18.33
N THR A 86 -4.71 -7.01 18.19
CA THR A 86 -3.50 -6.64 18.94
C THR A 86 -2.58 -5.70 18.17
N GLY A 87 -3.03 -5.14 17.04
CA GLY A 87 -2.22 -4.30 16.15
C GLY A 87 -1.16 -5.05 15.35
N PHE A 88 -1.07 -6.37 15.51
CA PHE A 88 -0.13 -7.22 14.78
C PHE A 88 -0.53 -7.33 13.31
N TYR A 89 0.46 -7.31 12.42
CA TYR A 89 0.26 -7.56 11.00
C TYR A 89 1.35 -8.48 10.43
N GLN A 90 1.03 -9.13 9.32
CA GLN A 90 1.98 -9.89 8.52
C GLN A 90 1.73 -9.64 7.03
N ILE A 91 2.71 -9.09 6.32
CA ILE A 91 2.67 -8.85 4.88
C ILE A 91 3.45 -9.95 4.15
N GLY A 92 2.90 -10.42 3.03
CA GLY A 92 3.54 -11.37 2.11
C GLY A 92 2.70 -12.64 1.91
N PRO A 93 3.26 -13.66 1.25
CA PRO A 93 4.66 -13.81 0.87
C PRO A 93 5.11 -12.88 -0.28
N VAL A 94 6.35 -12.38 -0.23
CA VAL A 94 6.97 -11.54 -1.28
C VAL A 94 8.32 -12.08 -1.74
N LEU A 95 8.79 -11.62 -2.90
CA LEU A 95 10.14 -11.92 -3.38
C LEU A 95 11.21 -11.28 -2.47
N PRO A 96 12.46 -11.74 -2.53
CA PRO A 96 13.56 -11.06 -1.87
C PRO A 96 13.77 -9.68 -2.47
N GLY A 97 14.09 -8.72 -1.63
CA GLY A 97 14.26 -7.36 -2.06
C GLY A 97 14.15 -6.40 -0.89
N ASN A 98 14.22 -5.11 -1.22
CA ASN A 98 14.04 -4.03 -0.26
C ASN A 98 12.68 -3.40 -0.47
N TYR A 99 11.93 -3.25 0.62
CA TYR A 99 10.57 -2.74 0.59
C TYR A 99 10.36 -1.62 1.60
N ARG A 100 9.36 -0.77 1.36
CA ARG A 100 8.82 0.15 2.36
C ARG A 100 7.44 -0.30 2.77
N VAL A 101 7.19 -0.31 4.07
CA VAL A 101 5.88 -0.63 4.66
C VAL A 101 5.21 0.67 5.08
N ARG A 102 3.94 0.83 4.72
CA ARG A 102 3.10 1.96 5.11
C ARG A 102 1.82 1.46 5.74
N VAL A 103 1.41 2.05 6.86
CA VAL A 103 0.02 1.96 7.30
C VAL A 103 -0.82 3.01 6.57
N ASP A 104 -1.93 2.58 5.98
CA ASP A 104 -2.92 3.40 5.29
C ASP A 104 -4.28 3.35 6.02
N PRO A 105 -4.44 4.14 7.10
CA PRO A 105 -5.70 4.21 7.83
C PRO A 105 -6.82 4.84 6.99
N GLU A 106 -8.05 4.42 7.26
CA GLU A 106 -9.23 5.10 6.75
C GLU A 106 -9.28 6.57 7.23
N PRO A 107 -9.60 7.55 6.36
CA PRO A 107 -9.59 8.98 6.72
C PRO A 107 -10.42 9.32 7.96
N VAL A 108 -11.52 8.59 8.20
CA VAL A 108 -12.43 8.78 9.34
C VAL A 108 -11.78 8.46 10.69
N THR A 109 -10.70 7.69 10.72
CA THR A 109 -9.96 7.37 11.95
C THR A 109 -9.19 8.57 12.49
N GLY A 110 -8.91 9.57 11.63
CA GLY A 110 -8.03 10.68 11.95
C GLY A 110 -6.56 10.29 12.10
N LEU A 111 -6.19 9.02 11.85
CA LEU A 111 -4.79 8.60 11.89
C LEU A 111 -4.05 9.05 10.64
N VAL A 112 -2.79 9.44 10.82
CA VAL A 112 -1.91 9.86 9.74
C VAL A 112 -1.33 8.63 9.04
N ARG A 113 -1.36 8.60 7.71
CA ARG A 113 -0.63 7.58 6.93
C ARG A 113 0.85 7.64 7.24
N THR A 114 1.44 6.50 7.54
CA THR A 114 2.76 6.47 8.16
C THR A 114 3.58 5.30 7.62
N PHE A 115 4.78 5.60 7.12
CA PHE A 115 5.79 4.62 6.74
C PHE A 115 6.64 4.21 7.95
N HIS A 116 7.15 2.98 7.96
CA HIS A 116 8.15 2.55 8.94
C HIS A 116 9.45 3.38 8.80
N PRO A 117 10.06 3.86 9.91
CA PRO A 117 9.77 3.59 11.32
C PRO A 117 8.96 4.69 12.04
N SER A 118 7.92 5.23 11.41
CA SER A 118 7.03 6.32 11.86
C SER A 118 7.27 7.68 11.20
N VAL A 119 7.35 7.69 9.86
CA VAL A 119 7.55 8.89 9.04
C VAL A 119 6.43 9.07 8.02
N LEU A 120 6.14 10.31 7.64
CA LEU A 120 5.00 10.63 6.77
C LEU A 120 5.28 10.35 5.30
N PHE A 121 6.47 10.73 4.82
CA PHE A 121 6.81 10.66 3.40
C PHE A 121 7.56 9.38 3.09
N GLU A 122 7.26 8.81 1.93
CA GLU A 122 7.89 7.59 1.44
C GLU A 122 9.42 7.72 1.34
N SER A 123 9.91 8.89 0.90
CA SER A 123 11.35 9.17 0.77
C SER A 123 12.12 9.00 2.07
N ASP A 124 11.44 9.24 3.19
CA ASP A 124 12.03 9.19 4.53
C ASP A 124 11.85 7.80 5.18
N GLY A 125 11.02 6.94 4.56
CA GLY A 125 10.73 5.59 5.01
C GLY A 125 11.93 4.66 4.86
N GLN A 126 12.20 3.88 5.90
CA GLN A 126 13.31 2.93 5.93
C GLN A 126 13.00 1.70 5.08
N LEU A 127 14.02 1.23 4.34
CA LEU A 127 13.95 -0.01 3.60
C LEU A 127 14.04 -1.22 4.53
N VAL A 128 13.14 -2.18 4.30
CA VAL A 128 13.08 -3.49 4.95
C VAL A 128 13.63 -4.52 3.97
N ALA A 129 14.77 -5.12 4.31
CA ALA A 129 15.39 -6.18 3.51
C ALA A 129 14.70 -7.53 3.79
N VAL A 130 14.13 -8.14 2.76
CA VAL A 130 13.41 -9.41 2.83
C VAL A 130 14.22 -10.50 2.12
N SER A 131 14.30 -11.67 2.74
CA SER A 131 14.92 -12.88 2.16
C SER A 131 13.90 -14.01 1.97
N LEU A 132 14.14 -14.91 1.02
CA LEU A 132 13.27 -16.09 0.80
C LEU A 132 13.16 -16.93 2.07
N ASN A 133 11.98 -17.50 2.30
CA ASN A 133 11.73 -18.44 3.40
C ASN A 133 12.14 -17.90 4.79
N THR A 134 12.04 -16.58 4.98
CA THR A 134 12.31 -15.92 6.26
C THR A 134 11.16 -15.00 6.64
N ILE A 135 11.05 -14.73 7.94
CA ILE A 135 10.16 -13.71 8.48
C ILE A 135 11.04 -12.58 9.00
N THR A 136 10.86 -11.40 8.41
CA THR A 136 11.51 -10.16 8.86
C THR A 136 10.61 -9.52 9.91
N THR A 137 11.06 -9.48 11.17
CA THR A 137 10.27 -8.99 12.31
C THR A 137 10.76 -7.63 12.79
N GLY A 138 10.03 -7.00 13.71
CA GLY A 138 10.40 -5.72 14.32
C GLY A 138 10.11 -4.51 13.43
N ILE A 139 9.25 -4.66 12.42
CA ILE A 139 8.85 -3.56 11.53
C ILE A 139 7.65 -2.84 12.15
N ASP A 140 7.88 -2.26 13.33
CA ASP A 140 6.80 -1.60 14.07
C ASP A 140 6.57 -0.18 13.53
N ILE A 141 5.31 0.28 13.61
CA ILE A 141 4.90 1.61 13.14
C ILE A 141 4.07 2.28 14.23
N GLN A 142 4.41 3.53 14.55
CA GLN A 142 3.61 4.38 15.42
C GLN A 142 2.90 5.44 14.56
N ALA A 143 1.60 5.26 14.33
CA ALA A 143 0.80 6.19 13.56
C ALA A 143 0.38 7.39 14.44
N PRO A 144 0.73 8.64 14.09
CA PRO A 144 0.22 9.82 14.77
C PRO A 144 -1.28 10.00 14.56
N LEU A 145 -1.93 10.67 15.51
CA LEU A 145 -3.22 11.30 15.25
C LEU A 145 -3.02 12.61 14.49
N GLY A 146 -3.91 12.85 13.53
CA GLY A 146 -4.01 14.05 12.74
C GLY A 146 -5.42 14.63 12.78
N GLY A 147 -5.59 15.77 12.11
CA GLY A 147 -6.88 16.38 11.85
C GLY A 147 -7.50 15.85 10.56
N THR A 148 -8.80 16.10 10.42
CA THR A 148 -9.56 15.90 9.20
C THR A 148 -10.09 17.24 8.69
N ILE A 149 -10.33 17.33 7.38
CA ILE A 149 -10.96 18.47 6.72
C ILE A 149 -12.14 17.93 5.93
N SER A 150 -13.34 18.43 6.19
CA SER A 150 -14.55 18.05 5.46
C SER A 150 -15.30 19.26 4.94
N GLY A 151 -16.13 19.02 3.93
CA GLY A 151 -16.93 20.07 3.31
C GLY A 151 -17.80 19.51 2.19
N VAL A 152 -18.34 20.41 1.37
CA VAL A 152 -19.15 20.06 0.20
C VAL A 152 -18.69 20.89 -0.99
N ILE A 153 -18.42 20.25 -2.12
CA ILE A 153 -18.12 20.91 -3.40
C ILE A 153 -19.45 21.16 -4.14
N ARG A 154 -19.67 22.41 -4.55
CA ARG A 154 -20.89 22.84 -5.25
C ARG A 154 -20.54 23.78 -6.39
N GLU A 155 -21.40 23.82 -7.41
CA GLU A 155 -21.39 24.90 -8.39
C GLU A 155 -21.74 26.23 -7.69
N ALA A 156 -21.02 27.29 -8.01
CA ALA A 156 -21.04 28.54 -7.23
C ALA A 156 -22.37 29.32 -7.32
N THR A 157 -23.15 29.10 -8.37
CA THR A 157 -24.35 29.88 -8.70
C THR A 157 -25.64 29.18 -8.25
N ILE A 158 -25.83 27.94 -8.71
CA ILE A 158 -27.04 27.14 -8.47
C ILE A 158 -26.87 26.18 -7.29
N LEU A 159 -25.70 26.17 -6.65
CA LEU A 159 -25.39 25.40 -5.43
C LEU A 159 -25.61 23.89 -5.56
N THR A 160 -25.64 23.37 -6.79
CA THR A 160 -25.73 21.94 -7.06
C THR A 160 -24.43 21.25 -6.64
N PRO A 161 -24.48 20.14 -5.88
CA PRO A 161 -23.28 19.40 -5.53
C PRO A 161 -22.54 18.83 -6.73
N ILE A 162 -21.22 18.79 -6.67
CA ILE A 162 -20.37 18.25 -7.73
C ILE A 162 -19.63 17.03 -7.18
N SER A 163 -19.91 15.87 -7.77
CA SER A 163 -19.31 14.59 -7.41
C SER A 163 -18.07 14.26 -8.22
N GLY A 164 -17.19 13.42 -7.68
CA GLY A 164 -16.03 12.87 -8.39
C GLY A 164 -14.91 13.88 -8.60
N ILE A 165 -14.83 14.92 -7.78
CA ILE A 165 -13.78 15.92 -7.84
C ILE A 165 -12.64 15.50 -6.93
N ASP A 166 -11.48 15.23 -7.51
CA ASP A 166 -10.27 14.90 -6.76
C ASP A 166 -9.78 16.13 -5.97
N LEU A 167 -9.29 15.89 -4.76
CA LEU A 167 -8.78 16.93 -3.87
C LEU A 167 -7.30 16.70 -3.58
N ASP A 168 -6.49 17.67 -3.93
CA ASP A 168 -5.08 17.73 -3.59
C ASP A 168 -4.86 18.63 -2.38
N VAL A 169 -3.98 18.20 -1.47
CA VAL A 169 -3.58 18.98 -0.30
C VAL A 169 -2.09 19.27 -0.37
N PHE A 170 -1.73 20.51 -0.08
CA PHE A 170 -0.35 20.99 -0.05
C PHE A 170 -0.06 21.65 1.29
N ASP A 171 1.16 21.47 1.80
CA ASP A 171 1.63 22.25 2.95
C ASP A 171 1.99 23.70 2.54
N THR A 172 2.42 24.51 3.52
CA THR A 172 2.73 25.93 3.30
C THR A 172 3.89 26.18 2.36
N ILE A 173 4.80 25.21 2.20
CA ILE A 173 5.94 25.26 1.27
C ILE A 173 5.62 24.65 -0.10
N GLY A 174 4.38 24.19 -0.31
CA GLY A 174 3.90 23.69 -1.60
C GLY A 174 4.18 22.22 -1.87
N ARG A 175 4.61 21.45 -0.86
CA ARG A 175 4.77 19.99 -0.99
C ARG A 175 3.40 19.31 -0.87
N ARG A 176 3.12 18.38 -1.78
CA ARG A 176 1.88 17.61 -1.81
C ARG A 176 1.84 16.62 -0.64
N MET A 177 0.75 16.63 0.12
CA MET A 177 0.52 15.71 1.23
C MET A 177 0.06 14.36 0.69
N PRO A 178 0.48 13.23 1.30
CA PRO A 178 0.14 11.89 0.83
C PRO A 178 -1.27 11.48 1.25
N VAL A 179 -2.28 12.30 0.99
CA VAL A 179 -3.70 12.03 1.28
C VAL A 179 -4.48 11.94 -0.02
N ASN A 180 -5.49 11.07 -0.06
CA ASN A 180 -6.41 10.97 -1.18
C ASN A 180 -7.81 11.34 -0.71
N ALA A 181 -8.51 12.18 -1.46
CA ALA A 181 -9.92 12.46 -1.24
C ALA A 181 -10.57 12.85 -2.56
N ALA A 182 -11.84 12.46 -2.71
CA ALA A 182 -12.69 12.91 -3.80
C ALA A 182 -14.09 13.23 -3.28
N SER A 183 -14.81 14.13 -3.95
CA SER A 183 -16.19 14.40 -3.56
C SER A 183 -17.13 13.24 -3.90
N MET A 184 -18.05 12.95 -2.98
CA MET A 184 -19.10 11.94 -3.13
C MET A 184 -20.24 12.45 -4.03
N VAL A 185 -21.25 11.60 -4.27
CA VAL A 185 -22.43 11.93 -5.11
C VAL A 185 -23.17 13.17 -4.62
N ASP A 186 -23.19 13.41 -3.31
CA ASP A 186 -23.80 14.59 -2.69
C ASP A 186 -22.83 15.79 -2.57
N GLY A 187 -21.68 15.71 -3.25
CA GLY A 187 -20.60 16.68 -3.24
C GLY A 187 -19.78 16.71 -1.94
N SER A 188 -20.14 15.94 -0.92
CA SER A 188 -19.41 15.92 0.34
C SER A 188 -18.01 15.33 0.16
N TYR A 189 -17.04 15.80 0.93
CA TYR A 189 -15.69 15.25 0.95
C TYR A 189 -15.15 15.17 2.37
N LEU A 190 -14.21 14.24 2.56
CA LEU A 190 -13.42 14.11 3.78
C LEU A 190 -11.96 13.86 3.37
N ILE A 191 -11.09 14.74 3.80
CA ILE A 191 -9.65 14.58 3.81
C ILE A 191 -9.28 14.22 5.25
N GLY A 192 -8.50 13.17 5.46
CA GLY A 192 -8.14 12.73 6.80
C GLY A 192 -6.65 12.48 6.98
N GLY A 193 -6.25 12.35 8.25
CA GLY A 193 -4.89 11.99 8.63
C GLY A 193 -3.86 13.07 8.32
N LEU A 194 -4.23 14.35 8.46
CA LEU A 194 -3.28 15.45 8.29
C LEU A 194 -2.61 15.79 9.63
N PRO A 195 -1.26 15.80 9.71
CA PRO A 195 -0.58 16.34 10.88
C PRO A 195 -1.02 17.77 11.22
N GLN A 196 -0.79 18.23 12.44
CA GLN A 196 -1.02 19.62 12.80
C GLN A 196 -0.20 20.55 11.88
N GLY A 197 -0.88 21.51 11.25
CA GLY A 197 -0.24 22.48 10.38
C GLY A 197 -1.24 23.25 9.52
N ASP A 198 -0.72 24.16 8.72
CA ASP A 198 -1.49 24.93 7.76
C ASP A 198 -1.41 24.27 6.37
N TYR A 199 -2.54 24.21 5.69
CA TYR A 199 -2.67 23.53 4.41
C TYR A 199 -3.40 24.37 3.36
N ARG A 200 -3.09 24.12 2.09
CA ARG A 200 -3.84 24.59 0.93
C ARG A 200 -4.51 23.40 0.26
N ILE A 201 -5.75 23.57 -0.16
CA ILE A 201 -6.54 22.53 -0.82
C ILE A 201 -6.86 22.98 -2.23
N ARG A 202 -6.71 22.09 -3.20
CA ARG A 202 -7.10 22.28 -4.60
C ARG A 202 -8.11 21.22 -4.99
N ALA A 203 -9.24 21.65 -5.50
CA ALA A 203 -10.18 20.79 -6.22
C ALA A 203 -9.73 20.67 -7.68
N ASP A 204 -9.52 19.45 -8.17
CA ASP A 204 -9.16 19.15 -9.55
C ASP A 204 -10.36 18.51 -10.28
N PRO A 205 -11.16 19.29 -11.02
CA PRO A 205 -12.31 18.79 -11.76
C PRO A 205 -11.94 18.03 -13.04
N THR A 206 -10.66 17.96 -13.40
CA THR A 206 -10.24 17.47 -14.73
C THR A 206 -9.76 16.03 -14.76
N ARG A 207 -9.74 15.33 -13.63
CA ARG A 207 -9.40 13.89 -13.57
C ARG A 207 -10.58 13.04 -13.11
N ALA A 208 -11.35 12.54 -14.07
CA ALA A 208 -11.82 11.16 -13.94
C ALA A 208 -10.60 10.27 -14.23
N GLN A 209 -10.25 9.40 -13.27
CA GLN A 209 -9.00 8.62 -13.27
C GLN A 209 -8.72 7.90 -14.60
N GLY A 210 -7.47 8.00 -15.05
CA GLY A 210 -6.84 7.13 -16.04
C GLY A 210 -5.58 6.51 -15.43
#